data_AF-A0A9D4FAM5-F1
#
_entry.id   AF-A0A9D4FAM5-F1
#
_cell.length_a   1.000
_cell.length_b   1.000
_cell.length_c   1.000
_cell.angle_alpha   90.00
_cell.angle_beta   90.00
_cell.angle_gamma   90.00
#
_symmetry.space_group_name_H-M   'P 1'
#
loop_
_entity.id
_entity.type
_entity.pdbx_description
1 polymer ?
#
loop_
_entity_poly.entity_id
_entity_poly.type
_entity_poly.pdbx_seq_one_letter_code
_entity_poly.pdbx_strand_id
1 'polypeptide(L)'
;MGLGSIIVALAVFGACHGLDMTKLKPYNLTAELMFLTEDLNQDGIMTIAEIDAVFDKYDANGDGRETRNEYTMYICGTDPDLYQLSHYLYDDYDVDGDHHLDKHDYEAFHLKMDSNADGQVDKTEFVVYWVHLFEKYEGMGVHGQGGHCH
;
A
#
# COMPACT_ATOMS: atom_id res chain seq x y z
N MET A 1 -11.17 9.76 -17.18
CA MET A 1 -11.61 8.44 -16.67
C MET A 1 -10.38 7.56 -16.69
N GLY A 2 -9.46 7.80 -15.75
CA GLY A 2 -8.21 7.04 -15.61
C GLY A 2 -8.29 6.33 -14.27
N LEU A 3 -8.05 5.02 -14.30
CA LEU A 3 -8.10 4.14 -13.14
C LEU A 3 -7.14 4.69 -12.08
N GLY A 4 -7.64 4.95 -10.87
CA GLY A 4 -6.84 5.39 -9.73
C GLY A 4 -5.85 4.30 -9.37
N SER A 5 -4.59 4.52 -9.71
CA SER A 5 -3.47 3.63 -9.41
C SER A 5 -3.16 3.67 -7.92
N ILE A 6 -3.81 2.81 -7.15
CA ILE A 6 -3.15 2.00 -6.10
C ILE A 6 -1.97 2.73 -5.47
N ILE A 7 -2.16 3.46 -4.38
CA ILE A 7 -1.08 3.74 -3.43
C ILE A 7 -1.73 3.65 -2.06
N VAL A 8 -1.34 2.78 -1.16
CA VAL A 8 -0.16 1.93 -1.08
C VAL A 8 -0.67 0.49 -0.87
N ALA A 9 0.04 -0.51 -1.38
CA ALA A 9 -0.05 -1.93 -0.98
C ALA A 9 -1.00 -2.89 -1.70
N LEU A 10 -2.29 -2.64 -1.82
CA LEU A 10 -3.20 -3.72 -2.24
C LEU A 10 -4.35 -3.22 -3.07
N ALA A 11 -4.21 -3.37 -4.38
CA ALA A 11 -5.37 -3.71 -5.19
C ALA A 11 -4.89 -4.64 -6.30
N VAL A 12 -4.63 -5.89 -5.94
CA VAL A 12 -4.60 -6.95 -6.94
C VAL A 12 -5.73 -7.92 -6.59
N PHE A 13 -6.68 -7.98 -7.52
CA PHE A 13 -7.77 -8.97 -7.66
C PHE A 13 -9.13 -8.63 -7.04
N GLY A 14 -9.81 -7.71 -7.71
CA GLY A 14 -11.26 -7.73 -7.78
C GLY A 14 -11.79 -9.12 -8.23
N ALA A 15 -12.85 -9.54 -7.55
CA ALA A 15 -13.71 -10.69 -7.79
C ALA A 15 -13.28 -12.05 -7.22
N CYS A 16 -13.29 -12.19 -5.89
CA CYS A 16 -13.95 -13.34 -5.25
C CYS A 16 -14.09 -13.07 -3.75
N HIS A 17 -15.28 -13.25 -3.18
CA HIS A 17 -15.58 -13.03 -1.77
C HIS A 17 -14.55 -13.67 -0.81
N GLY A 18 -14.23 -12.95 0.26
CA GLY A 18 -13.45 -13.42 1.41
C GLY A 18 -11.97 -13.14 1.23
N LEU A 19 -11.44 -12.16 1.95
CA LEU A 19 -10.01 -11.89 2.00
C LEU A 19 -9.29 -13.14 2.55
N ASP A 20 -8.49 -13.77 1.71
CA ASP A 20 -7.58 -14.83 2.11
C ASP A 20 -6.19 -14.40 1.65
N MET A 21 -5.24 -14.29 2.59
CA MET A 21 -3.82 -14.03 2.29
C MET A 21 -3.26 -15.04 1.28
N THR A 22 -3.90 -16.20 1.10
CA THR A 22 -3.57 -17.15 0.03
C THR A 22 -3.79 -16.60 -1.38
N LYS A 23 -4.64 -15.58 -1.58
CA LYS A 23 -4.85 -14.91 -2.88
C LYS A 23 -3.69 -14.00 -3.28
N LEU A 24 -2.93 -13.51 -2.30
CA LEU A 24 -1.72 -12.73 -2.52
C LEU A 24 -0.52 -13.64 -2.82
N LYS A 25 -0.66 -14.96 -2.65
CA LYS A 25 0.39 -15.91 -2.97
C LYS A 25 0.43 -16.21 -4.47
N PRO A 26 1.63 -16.32 -5.06
CA PRO A 26 2.92 -16.16 -4.38
C PRO A 26 3.25 -14.66 -4.17
N TYR A 27 3.67 -14.30 -2.95
CA TYR A 27 3.80 -12.89 -2.52
C TYR A 27 4.77 -12.08 -3.39
N ASN A 28 5.80 -12.74 -3.91
CA ASN A 28 6.74 -12.13 -4.84
C ASN A 28 6.04 -11.66 -6.14
N LEU A 29 5.16 -12.48 -6.73
CA LEU A 29 4.45 -12.09 -7.95
C LEU A 29 3.52 -10.90 -7.71
N THR A 30 2.81 -10.91 -6.58
CA THR A 30 1.94 -9.80 -6.18
C THR A 30 2.77 -8.51 -6.01
N ALA A 31 3.87 -8.58 -5.28
CA ALA A 31 4.76 -7.44 -5.10
C ALA A 31 5.41 -6.95 -6.41
N GLU A 32 5.75 -7.86 -7.32
CA GLU A 32 6.26 -7.48 -8.64
C GLU A 32 5.21 -6.75 -9.49
N LEU A 33 3.94 -7.20 -9.47
CA LEU A 33 2.85 -6.54 -10.18
C LEU A 33 2.52 -5.17 -9.60
N MET A 34 2.60 -5.04 -8.27
CA MET A 34 2.49 -3.75 -7.59
C MET A 34 3.61 -2.82 -8.05
N PHE A 35 4.87 -3.24 -7.99
CA PHE A 35 6.00 -2.43 -8.44
C PHE A 35 5.82 -1.88 -9.86
N LEU A 36 5.42 -2.73 -10.80
CA LEU A 36 5.19 -2.33 -12.20
C LEU A 36 4.06 -1.32 -12.39
N THR A 37 3.13 -1.23 -11.44
CA THR A 37 2.02 -0.26 -11.48
C THR A 37 2.44 1.09 -10.89
N GLU A 38 3.37 1.06 -9.94
CA GLU A 38 3.87 2.22 -9.19
C GLU A 38 5.04 2.92 -9.88
N ASP A 39 5.85 2.15 -10.62
CA ASP A 39 6.95 2.62 -11.45
C ASP A 39 6.41 3.38 -12.68
N LEU A 40 6.03 4.63 -12.47
CA LEU A 40 5.35 5.48 -13.46
C LEU A 40 6.20 5.76 -14.70
N ASN A 41 7.51 5.92 -14.51
CA ASN A 41 8.45 6.23 -15.58
C ASN A 41 9.09 4.95 -16.19
N GLN A 42 8.86 3.79 -15.58
CA GLN A 42 9.33 2.47 -15.98
C GLN A 42 10.86 2.35 -16.00
N ASP A 43 11.56 3.08 -15.13
CA ASP A 43 13.02 3.06 -15.01
C ASP A 43 13.52 1.98 -14.05
N GLY A 44 12.61 1.27 -13.36
CA GLY A 44 12.94 0.21 -12.42
C GLY A 44 13.32 0.72 -11.03
N ILE A 45 13.07 1.98 -10.73
CA ILE A 45 13.39 2.64 -9.46
C ILE A 45 12.14 3.37 -8.96
N MET A 46 11.81 3.18 -7.69
CA MET A 46 10.80 3.97 -7.00
C MET A 46 11.47 5.09 -6.21
N THR A 47 11.26 6.31 -6.67
CA THR A 47 11.79 7.52 -6.05
C THR A 47 10.75 8.19 -5.13
N ILE A 48 11.21 8.98 -4.17
CA ILE A 48 10.32 9.82 -3.35
C ILE A 48 9.48 10.76 -4.22
N ALA A 49 10.03 11.25 -5.34
CA ALA A 49 9.29 12.11 -6.26
C ALA A 49 8.11 11.40 -6.94
N GLU A 50 8.21 10.09 -7.19
CA GLU A 50 7.10 9.30 -7.72
C GLU A 50 6.04 9.03 -6.66
N ILE A 51 6.47 8.76 -5.43
CA ILE A 51 5.56 8.65 -4.28
C ILE A 51 4.80 9.97 -4.07
N ASP A 52 5.50 11.11 -4.06
CA ASP A 52 4.91 12.45 -3.96
C ASP A 52 3.92 12.72 -5.12
N ALA A 53 4.33 12.43 -6.36
CA ALA A 53 3.50 12.67 -7.54
C ALA A 53 2.21 11.84 -7.57
N VAL A 54 2.19 10.74 -6.82
CA VAL A 54 1.02 9.93 -6.67
C VAL A 54 0.19 10.34 -5.45
N PHE A 55 0.82 10.72 -4.33
CA PHE A 55 0.14 11.38 -3.21
C PHE A 55 -0.65 12.60 -3.67
N ASP A 56 -0.04 13.47 -4.48
CA ASP A 56 -0.69 14.66 -5.06
C ASP A 56 -1.93 14.34 -5.91
N LYS A 57 -2.04 13.11 -6.45
CA LYS A 57 -3.25 12.68 -7.18
C LYS A 57 -4.38 12.26 -6.24
N TYR A 58 -4.07 11.91 -5.00
CA TYR A 58 -5.00 11.32 -4.03
C TYR A 58 -5.43 12.26 -2.93
N ASP A 59 -4.61 13.27 -2.62
CA ASP A 59 -5.00 14.43 -1.83
C ASP A 59 -6.09 15.26 -2.55
N ALA A 60 -7.30 14.70 -2.60
CA ALA A 60 -8.42 15.20 -3.37
C ALA A 60 -8.97 16.52 -2.80
N ASN A 61 -8.72 16.77 -1.51
CA ASN A 61 -9.12 18.00 -0.82
C ASN A 61 -7.96 19.03 -0.76
N GLY A 62 -6.73 18.62 -1.07
CA GLY A 62 -5.53 19.47 -1.15
C GLY A 62 -5.00 19.88 0.23
N ASP A 63 -5.34 19.14 1.30
CA ASP A 63 -4.94 19.46 2.66
C ASP A 63 -3.63 18.79 3.10
N GLY A 64 -3.06 17.96 2.23
CA GLY A 64 -1.81 17.25 2.43
C GLY A 64 -1.91 16.10 3.42
N ARG A 65 -3.11 15.57 3.70
CA ARG A 65 -3.34 14.53 4.71
C ARG A 65 -4.42 13.54 4.26
N GLU A 66 -4.12 12.24 4.35
CA GLU A 66 -5.13 11.20 4.19
C GLU A 66 -5.60 10.69 5.55
N THR A 67 -6.87 10.87 5.87
CA THR A 67 -7.45 10.32 7.09
C THR A 67 -7.75 8.82 6.94
N ARG A 68 -7.77 8.09 8.06
CA ARG A 68 -8.20 6.67 8.07
C ARG A 68 -9.55 6.46 7.40
N ASN A 69 -10.50 7.38 7.59
CA ASN A 69 -11.82 7.24 6.99
C ASN A 69 -11.76 7.36 5.46
N GLU A 70 -10.99 8.30 4.93
CA GLU A 70 -10.79 8.45 3.48
C GLU A 70 -10.11 7.21 2.89
N TYR A 71 -9.04 6.75 3.54
CA TYR A 71 -8.30 5.54 3.16
C TYR A 71 -9.20 4.29 3.15
N THR A 72 -9.93 4.04 4.25
CA THR A 72 -10.83 2.88 4.35
C THR A 72 -12.00 2.97 3.36
N MET A 73 -12.59 4.15 3.13
CA MET A 73 -13.68 4.31 2.17
C MET A 73 -13.23 4.03 0.74
N TYR A 74 -12.02 4.44 0.38
CA TYR A 74 -11.43 4.14 -0.93
C TYR A 74 -11.24 2.63 -1.13
N ILE A 75 -10.67 1.95 -0.14
CA ILE A 75 -10.51 0.48 -0.16
C ILE A 75 -11.88 -0.21 -0.24
N CYS A 76 -12.85 0.21 0.55
CA CYS A 76 -14.21 -0.31 0.47
C CYS A 76 -14.88 -0.10 -0.90
N GLY A 77 -14.55 0.99 -1.60
CA GLY A 77 -15.06 1.26 -2.95
C GLY A 77 -14.40 0.42 -4.04
N THR A 78 -13.17 -0.05 -3.80
CA THR A 78 -12.35 -0.77 -4.78
C THR A 78 -12.35 -2.27 -4.55
N ASP A 79 -12.05 -2.69 -3.33
CA ASP A 79 -12.04 -4.08 -2.88
C ASP A 79 -12.42 -4.18 -1.38
N PRO A 80 -13.71 -4.36 -1.07
CA PRO A 80 -14.21 -4.49 0.30
C PRO A 80 -13.56 -5.62 1.09
N ASP A 81 -13.05 -6.64 0.40
CA ASP A 81 -12.41 -7.76 1.09
C ASP A 81 -11.16 -7.25 1.81
N LEU A 82 -10.44 -6.26 1.28
CA LEU A 82 -9.19 -5.73 1.83
C LEU A 82 -9.34 -4.90 3.10
N TYR A 83 -10.56 -4.70 3.61
CA TYR A 83 -10.86 -3.85 4.75
C TYR A 83 -9.93 -4.08 5.95
N GLN A 84 -9.78 -5.34 6.40
CA GLN A 84 -8.95 -5.62 7.58
C GLN A 84 -7.49 -5.30 7.37
N LEU A 85 -6.96 -5.69 6.21
CA LEU A 85 -5.57 -5.44 5.85
C LEU A 85 -5.31 -3.94 5.71
N SER A 86 -6.28 -3.16 5.22
CA SER A 86 -6.19 -1.70 5.15
C SER A 86 -5.96 -1.06 6.53
N HIS A 87 -6.62 -1.56 7.59
CA HIS A 87 -6.41 -1.03 8.93
C HIS A 87 -4.99 -1.30 9.45
N TYR A 88 -4.48 -2.51 9.24
CA TYR A 88 -3.12 -2.84 9.64
C TYR A 88 -2.08 -2.04 8.87
N LEU A 89 -2.30 -1.83 7.57
CA LEU A 89 -1.40 -1.05 6.73
C LEU A 89 -1.40 0.41 7.12
N TYR A 90 -2.58 0.98 7.36
CA TYR A 90 -2.70 2.33 7.89
C TYR A 90 -1.87 2.50 9.16
N ASP A 91 -1.98 1.56 10.11
CA ASP A 91 -1.24 1.59 11.36
C ASP A 91 0.28 1.42 11.16
N ASP A 92 0.72 0.65 10.17
CA ASP A 92 2.15 0.48 9.84
C ASP A 92 2.73 1.72 9.10
N TYR A 93 1.88 2.50 8.43
CA TYR A 93 2.24 3.73 7.71
C TYR A 93 2.24 4.98 8.57
N ASP A 94 1.26 5.14 9.46
CA ASP A 94 1.16 6.25 10.41
C ASP A 94 2.30 6.16 11.44
N VAL A 95 3.49 6.64 11.06
CA VAL A 95 4.73 6.41 11.81
C VAL A 95 4.83 7.31 13.03
N ASP A 96 4.17 8.47 12.99
CA ASP A 96 4.15 9.43 14.08
C ASP A 96 2.89 9.31 14.97
N GLY A 97 1.89 8.54 14.53
CA GLY A 97 0.67 8.26 15.29
C GLY A 97 -0.29 9.44 15.33
N ASP A 98 -0.19 10.39 14.39
CA ASP A 98 -1.08 11.56 14.33
C ASP A 98 -2.47 11.23 13.74
N HIS A 99 -2.69 9.98 13.31
CA HIS A 99 -3.90 9.49 12.64
C HIS A 99 -4.17 10.12 11.28
N HIS A 100 -3.13 10.59 10.60
CA HIS A 100 -3.15 11.01 9.20
C HIS A 100 -1.94 10.38 8.52
N LEU A 101 -2.09 10.06 7.23
CA LEU A 101 -0.95 9.75 6.40
C LEU A 101 -0.58 11.01 5.64
N ASP A 102 0.59 11.55 5.94
CA ASP A 102 1.15 12.69 5.24
C ASP A 102 2.54 12.39 4.67
N LYS A 103 3.13 13.38 4.01
CA LYS A 103 4.44 13.23 3.36
C LYS A 103 5.50 12.64 4.30
N HIS A 104 5.46 12.94 5.60
CA HIS A 104 6.40 12.39 6.58
C HIS A 104 6.30 10.87 6.68
N ASP A 105 5.08 10.34 6.70
CA ASP A 105 4.81 8.90 6.77
C ASP A 105 5.31 8.17 5.52
N TYR A 106 5.07 8.77 4.35
CA TYR A 106 5.53 8.24 3.07
C TYR A 106 7.06 8.26 2.93
N GLU A 107 7.72 9.33 3.39
CA GLU A 107 9.18 9.40 3.47
C GLU A 107 9.73 8.31 4.40
N ALA A 108 9.12 8.11 5.57
CA ALA A 108 9.51 7.05 6.49
C ALA A 108 9.29 5.64 5.91
N PHE A 109 8.23 5.46 5.12
CA PHE A 109 7.98 4.21 4.40
C PHE A 109 9.02 3.95 3.32
N HIS A 110 9.39 4.97 2.53
CA HIS A 110 10.48 4.88 1.55
C HIS A 110 11.79 4.44 2.20
N LEU A 111 12.15 5.06 3.32
CA LEU A 111 13.35 4.70 4.10
C LEU A 111 13.30 3.28 4.68
N LYS A 112 12.11 2.75 5.01
CA LYS A 112 11.96 1.35 5.46
C LYS A 112 12.20 0.35 4.32
N MET A 113 11.89 0.74 3.07
CA MET A 113 12.10 -0.09 1.89
C MET A 113 13.52 0.01 1.34
N ASP A 114 14.13 1.19 1.37
CA ASP A 114 15.51 1.46 0.92
C ASP A 114 16.51 0.78 1.88
N SER A 115 16.71 -0.52 1.63
CA SER A 115 17.49 -1.40 2.49
C SER A 115 18.98 -1.11 2.44
N ASN A 116 19.44 -0.55 1.32
CA ASN A 116 20.84 -0.27 1.05
C ASN A 116 21.23 1.19 1.34
N ALA A 117 20.24 2.05 1.60
CA ALA A 117 20.35 3.47 1.92
C ALA A 117 21.02 4.32 0.82
N ASP A 118 20.75 4.00 -0.45
CA ASP A 118 21.21 4.79 -1.60
C ASP A 118 20.23 5.91 -2.02
N GLY A 119 19.11 6.03 -1.33
CA GLY A 119 18.06 7.02 -1.58
C GLY A 119 17.09 6.60 -2.67
N GLN A 120 17.16 5.36 -3.14
CA GLN A 120 16.31 4.78 -4.18
C GLN A 120 15.74 3.46 -3.67
N VAL A 121 14.56 3.08 -4.15
CA VAL A 121 14.00 1.75 -3.87
C VAL A 121 13.94 1.00 -5.19
N ASP A 122 14.83 0.03 -5.36
CA ASP A 122 14.79 -0.81 -6.55
C ASP A 122 13.68 -1.89 -6.46
N LYS A 123 13.40 -2.54 -7.59
CA LYS A 123 12.40 -3.62 -7.64
C LYS A 123 12.65 -4.72 -6.60
N THR A 124 13.91 -5.09 -6.35
CA THR A 124 14.27 -6.14 -5.40
C THR A 124 13.93 -5.72 -3.98
N GLU A 125 14.31 -4.49 -3.61
CA GLU A 125 14.04 -3.93 -2.29
C GLU A 125 12.54 -3.82 -2.02
N PHE A 126 11.80 -3.32 -3.01
CA PHE A 126 10.34 -3.28 -2.96
C PHE A 126 9.76 -4.69 -2.75
N VAL A 127 10.13 -5.65 -3.61
CA VAL A 127 9.59 -7.01 -3.53
C VAL A 127 9.91 -7.69 -2.20
N VAL A 128 11.16 -7.56 -1.73
CA VAL A 128 11.59 -8.15 -0.46
C VAL A 128 10.80 -7.55 0.70
N TYR A 129 10.66 -6.23 0.75
CA TYR A 129 9.88 -5.56 1.78
C TYR A 129 8.42 -6.06 1.81
N TRP A 130 7.77 -6.08 0.66
CA TRP A 130 6.37 -6.51 0.53
C TRP A 130 6.14 -7.96 0.88
N VAL A 131 7.04 -8.85 0.45
CA VAL A 131 6.98 -10.28 0.82
C VAL A 131 7.07 -10.43 2.34
N HIS A 132 8.03 -9.76 2.99
CA HIS A 132 8.16 -9.81 4.44
C HIS A 132 6.95 -9.24 5.17
N LEU A 133 6.36 -8.17 4.66
CA LEU A 133 5.16 -7.56 5.22
C LEU A 133 3.95 -8.51 5.13
N PHE A 134 3.73 -9.15 3.96
CA PHE A 134 2.65 -10.11 3.81
C PHE A 134 2.85 -11.36 4.67
N GLU A 135 4.08 -11.86 4.79
CA GLU A 135 4.42 -12.96 5.71
C GLU A 135 4.18 -12.57 7.18
N LYS A 136 4.53 -11.34 7.58
CA LYS A 136 4.24 -10.78 8.92
C LYS A 136 2.73 -10.81 9.20
N TYR A 137 1.90 -10.32 8.29
CA TYR A 137 0.44 -10.29 8.48
C TYR A 137 -0.21 -11.68 8.45
N GLU A 138 0.30 -12.60 7.63
CA GLU A 138 -0.11 -14.01 7.67
C GLU A 138 0.21 -14.63 9.04
N GLY A 139 1.42 -14.39 9.58
CA GLY A 139 1.84 -14.89 10.88
C GLY A 139 1.03 -14.33 12.06
N MET A 140 0.49 -13.11 11.93
CA MET A 140 -0.39 -12.50 12.93
C MET A 140 -1.84 -13.01 12.86
N GLY A 141 -2.16 -13.90 11.91
CA GLY A 141 -3.49 -14.47 11.77
C GLY A 141 -4.51 -13.47 11.22
N VAL A 142 -4.06 -12.53 10.37
CA VAL A 142 -4.94 -11.70 9.56
C VAL A 142 -5.64 -12.61 8.54
N HIS A 143 -6.66 -13.32 9.02
CA HIS A 143 -7.56 -14.17 8.25
C HIS A 143 -8.89 -13.41 8.13
N GLY A 144 -9.35 -13.13 6.92
CA GLY A 144 -10.49 -12.25 6.65
C GLY A 144 -11.76 -12.64 7.41
N GLN A 145 -11.95 -12.08 8.60
CA GLN A 145 -13.14 -12.30 9.43
C GLN A 145 -13.77 -10.97 9.86
N GLY A 146 -14.65 -10.43 9.02
CA GLY A 146 -15.80 -9.66 9.50
C GLY A 146 -15.63 -8.15 9.69
N GLY A 147 -14.74 -7.51 8.95
CA GLY A 147 -14.80 -6.06 8.78
C GLY A 147 -15.80 -5.70 7.68
N HIS A 148 -16.89 -5.02 8.02
CA HIS A 148 -17.91 -4.60 7.06
C HIS A 148 -17.73 -3.12 6.73
N CYS A 149 -17.47 -2.83 5.46
CA CYS A 149 -17.70 -1.51 4.86
C CYS A 149 -19.18 -1.12 5.10
N HIS A 150 -19.43 -0.09 5.91
CA HIS A 150 -20.78 0.42 6.21
C HIS A 150 -21.02 1.77 5.54
#